data_AF-A0AAE0F208-F1
#
_entry.id   AF-A0AAE0F208-F1
#
_cell.length_a   1.000
_cell.length_b   1.000
_cell.length_c   1.000
_cell.angle_alpha   90.00
_cell.angle_beta   90.00
_cell.angle_gamma   90.00
#
_symmetry.space_group_name_H-M   'P 1'
#
loop_
_entity.id
_entity.type
_entity.pdbx_description
1 polymer ?
#
loop_
_entity_poly.entity_id
_entity_poly.type
_entity_poly.pdbx_seq_one_letter_code
_entity_poly.pdbx_strand_id
1 'polypeptide(L)'
;MKTLRTILSGYGCAHCNTWNAKRPGPFNVFDRANRTPPPALPASHRPVKWEQSKPFQHIFADIWGPCKPPGYDESVFISAFKCPVTKKAFGYASPSKGGQHFHLQTVLDDIQSHGFTPETITFHIDCATEYTSEEMKTLLRQYRMRHETGPPYMHEFQAQIEVLWRDMQKIMNSTMRTYDAPLYTWPLAALHAINTVLNVMPNKHIGMDTPHLRYTGRHFDYTELRPFWSECNVWQDPAQRSKAGAKADTSAKLQPKSKPYRYVGNLTPGNYLCLDTSPLSH
;
A
#
# COMPACT_ATOMS: atom_id res chain seq x y z
N MET A 1 12.92 -0.11 -20.92
CA MET A 1 11.98 0.26 -19.83
C MET A 1 10.93 -0.84 -19.70
N LYS A 2 10.78 -1.46 -18.52
CA LYS A 2 9.69 -2.41 -18.26
C LYS A 2 8.39 -1.63 -18.08
N THR A 3 7.34 -1.98 -18.79
CA THR A 3 6.08 -1.23 -18.79
C THR A 3 5.09 -1.87 -17.80
N LEU A 4 4.54 -1.07 -16.90
CA LEU A 4 3.37 -1.46 -16.10
C LEU A 4 2.12 -1.35 -16.95
N ARG A 5 1.24 -2.35 -16.89
CA ARG A 5 -0.09 -2.28 -17.50
C ARG A 5 -1.17 -2.49 -16.44
N THR A 6 -2.24 -1.72 -16.57
CA THR A 6 -3.50 -1.92 -15.85
C THR A 6 -4.37 -2.88 -16.64
N ILE A 7 -4.85 -3.95 -16.00
CA ILE A 7 -5.84 -4.86 -16.59
C ILE A 7 -7.20 -4.61 -15.93
N LEU A 8 -8.22 -4.33 -16.74
CA LEU A 8 -9.62 -4.29 -16.30
C LEU A 8 -10.11 -5.73 -16.08
N SER A 9 -10.76 -6.04 -14.94
CA SER A 9 -11.24 -7.39 -14.68
C SER A 9 -12.31 -7.83 -15.68
N GLY A 10 -12.02 -8.93 -16.36
CA GLY A 10 -12.95 -9.68 -17.18
C GLY A 10 -12.52 -11.15 -17.14
N TYR A 11 -13.37 -11.97 -16.52
CA TYR A 11 -13.32 -13.44 -16.43
C TYR A 11 -12.40 -14.06 -15.37
N GLY A 12 -13.03 -14.84 -14.49
CA GLY A 12 -12.39 -15.63 -13.45
C GLY A 12 -11.59 -16.82 -14.01
N CYS A 13 -10.48 -17.12 -13.36
CA CYS A 13 -9.63 -18.26 -13.67
C CYS A 13 -10.17 -19.53 -12.98
N ALA A 14 -10.45 -20.57 -13.75
CA ALA A 14 -11.05 -21.84 -13.31
C ALA A 14 -10.07 -22.79 -12.58
N HIS A 15 -8.99 -22.29 -11.97
CA HIS A 15 -7.95 -23.12 -11.34
C HIS A 15 -7.71 -22.86 -9.85
N CYS A 16 -8.57 -22.07 -9.20
CA CYS A 16 -8.39 -21.65 -7.80
C CYS A 16 -9.13 -22.51 -6.76
N ASN A 17 -9.46 -23.78 -7.07
CA ASN A 17 -10.36 -24.60 -6.24
C ASN A 17 -9.71 -25.65 -5.32
N THR A 18 -8.42 -25.53 -4.97
CA THR A 18 -7.80 -26.48 -4.03
C THR A 18 -6.81 -25.83 -3.08
N TRP A 19 -7.31 -25.04 -2.11
CA TRP A 19 -6.56 -24.67 -0.91
C TRP A 19 -7.44 -24.82 0.34
N ASN A 20 -7.67 -26.08 0.75
CA ASN A 20 -8.19 -26.41 2.08
C ASN A 20 -7.03 -26.46 3.08
N ALA A 21 -6.53 -25.30 3.50
CA ALA A 21 -5.61 -25.22 4.64
C ALA A 21 -6.42 -25.27 5.95
N LYS A 22 -6.24 -26.32 6.74
CA LYS A 22 -6.79 -26.45 8.10
C LYS A 22 -6.31 -25.26 8.95
N ARG A 23 -7.25 -24.55 9.56
CA ARG A 23 -6.98 -23.46 10.51
C ARG A 23 -6.19 -24.02 11.70
N PRO A 24 -5.02 -23.47 12.07
CA PRO A 24 -4.45 -23.73 13.38
C PRO A 24 -5.37 -23.16 14.46
N GLY A 25 -5.58 -23.93 15.53
CA GLY A 25 -6.47 -23.60 16.64
C GLY A 25 -6.11 -22.31 17.40
N PRO A 26 -6.93 -21.93 18.40
CA PRO A 26 -6.80 -20.64 19.08
C PRO A 26 -5.42 -20.49 19.74
N PHE A 27 -4.72 -19.42 19.40
CA PHE A 27 -3.53 -18.99 20.14
C PHE A 27 -3.92 -18.76 21.61
N ASN A 28 -3.31 -19.52 22.52
CA ASN A 28 -3.50 -19.38 23.96
C ASN A 28 -3.11 -17.96 24.42
N VAL A 29 -4.12 -17.20 24.83
CA VAL A 29 -3.98 -15.91 25.50
C VAL A 29 -3.86 -16.17 27.01
N PHE A 30 -2.75 -16.75 27.46
CA PHE A 30 -2.47 -16.89 28.88
C PHE A 30 -1.03 -16.45 29.15
N ASP A 31 -0.88 -15.18 29.56
CA ASP A 31 0.19 -14.67 30.47
C ASP A 31 0.19 -13.13 30.61
N ARG A 32 -1.00 -12.52 30.76
CA ARG A 32 -1.11 -11.09 31.11
C ARG A 32 -1.65 -10.80 32.51
N ALA A 33 -2.04 -11.83 33.27
CA ALA A 33 -2.77 -11.65 34.53
C ALA A 33 -1.91 -11.13 35.71
N ASN A 34 -0.57 -11.23 35.66
CA ASN A 34 0.30 -10.97 36.82
C ASN A 34 1.24 -9.77 36.68
N ARG A 35 0.97 -8.81 35.78
CA ARG A 35 1.74 -7.55 35.75
C ARG A 35 0.93 -6.46 36.42
N THR A 36 1.40 -6.00 37.57
CA THR A 36 0.95 -4.75 38.19
C THR A 36 1.06 -3.64 37.14
N PRO A 37 -0.03 -2.93 36.81
CA PRO A 37 0.05 -1.83 35.86
C PRO A 37 0.96 -0.75 36.43
N PRO A 38 1.87 -0.17 35.64
CA PRO A 38 2.69 0.94 36.08
C PRO A 38 1.79 2.11 36.55
N PRO A 39 2.25 2.93 37.49
CA PRO A 39 1.50 4.08 37.98
C PRO A 39 1.05 4.96 36.81
N ALA A 40 -0.20 5.45 36.88
CA ALA A 40 -0.80 6.24 35.82
C ALA A 40 0.04 7.51 35.57
N LEU A 41 0.43 7.72 34.31
CA LEU A 41 1.13 8.94 33.90
C LEU A 41 0.26 10.19 34.18
N PRO A 42 0.88 11.35 34.49
CA PRO A 42 0.17 12.62 34.67
C PRO A 42 -0.72 12.93 33.47
N ALA A 43 -1.81 13.68 33.68
CA ALA A 43 -2.78 13.99 32.62
C ALA A 43 -2.16 14.66 31.37
N SER A 44 -1.06 15.41 31.54
CA SER A 44 -0.27 16.05 30.47
C SER A 44 0.60 15.09 29.67
N HIS A 45 0.84 13.87 30.18
CA HIS A 45 1.58 12.78 29.53
C HIS A 45 0.66 11.62 29.13
N ARG A 46 -0.66 11.80 29.21
CA ARG A 46 -1.58 10.80 28.67
C ARG A 46 -1.46 10.79 27.15
N PRO A 47 -1.29 9.61 26.52
CA PRO A 47 -1.26 9.48 25.08
C PRO A 47 -2.49 10.18 24.49
N VAL A 48 -2.30 11.06 23.52
CA VAL A 48 -3.42 11.54 22.71
C VAL A 48 -4.01 10.31 22.03
N LYS A 49 -5.22 9.90 22.42
CA LYS A 49 -5.93 8.78 21.80
C LYS A 49 -6.52 9.23 20.48
N TRP A 50 -5.67 9.40 19.47
CA TRP A 50 -6.07 9.70 18.10
C TRP A 50 -7.09 8.67 17.54
N GLU A 51 -7.19 7.47 18.13
CA GLU A 51 -8.19 6.43 17.82
C GLU A 51 -9.63 6.88 18.05
N GLN A 52 -9.83 7.90 18.89
CA GLN A 52 -11.13 8.42 19.29
C GLN A 52 -11.56 9.62 18.45
N SER A 53 -10.70 10.08 17.53
CA SER A 53 -10.98 11.20 16.63
C SER A 53 -11.89 10.79 15.46
N LYS A 54 -12.34 11.77 14.65
CA LYS A 54 -13.05 11.48 13.40
C LYS A 54 -12.08 10.84 12.38
N PRO A 55 -12.55 9.91 11.52
CA PRO A 55 -11.75 9.40 10.40
C PRO A 55 -11.06 10.53 9.62
N PHE A 56 -9.77 10.34 9.34
CA PHE A 56 -8.91 11.29 8.62
C PHE A 56 -8.76 12.69 9.24
N GLN A 57 -9.20 12.89 10.49
CA GLN A 57 -8.85 14.09 11.25
C GLN A 57 -7.35 14.15 11.56
N HIS A 58 -6.72 12.99 11.72
CA HIS A 58 -5.28 12.85 11.85
C HIS A 58 -4.74 11.93 10.76
N ILE A 59 -3.66 12.34 10.11
CA ILE A 59 -2.91 11.54 9.14
C ILE A 59 -1.46 11.52 9.57
N PHE A 60 -0.91 10.34 9.81
CA PHE A 60 0.50 10.15 10.09
C PHE A 60 1.24 9.84 8.80
N ALA A 61 2.39 10.46 8.58
CA ALA A 61 3.21 10.23 7.40
C ALA A 61 4.68 10.09 7.74
N ASP A 62 5.38 9.29 6.91
CA ASP A 62 6.81 9.07 6.99
C ASP A 62 7.35 8.50 5.68
N ILE A 63 8.68 8.50 5.53
CA ILE A 63 9.39 7.98 4.36
C ILE A 63 10.39 6.91 4.81
N TRP A 64 10.21 5.70 4.29
CA TRP A 64 11.15 4.61 4.46
C TRP A 64 12.20 4.59 3.33
N GLY A 65 13.48 4.45 3.68
CA GLY A 65 14.60 4.38 2.74
C GLY A 65 15.77 5.30 3.13
N PRO A 66 16.82 5.41 2.30
CA PRO A 66 16.96 4.83 0.97
C PRO A 66 17.28 3.33 1.00
N CYS A 67 16.72 2.57 0.06
CA CYS A 67 16.95 1.13 -0.07
C CYS A 67 17.72 0.78 -1.35
N LYS A 68 18.57 -0.25 -1.26
CA LYS A 68 19.38 -0.78 -2.37
C LYS A 68 19.08 -2.26 -2.58
N PRO A 69 19.11 -2.77 -3.83
CA PRO A 69 19.30 -2.03 -5.09
C PRO A 69 18.10 -1.13 -5.42
N PRO A 70 18.23 -0.16 -6.35
CA PRO A 70 17.08 0.59 -6.84
C PRO A 70 15.98 -0.32 -7.40
N GLY A 71 14.76 0.17 -7.28
CA GLY A 71 13.57 -0.44 -7.83
C GLY A 71 13.57 -0.56 -9.36
N TYR A 72 12.55 -1.24 -9.88
CA TYR A 72 12.30 -1.39 -11.31
C TYR A 72 12.16 -0.05 -12.06
N ASP A 73 11.77 1.01 -11.34
CA ASP A 73 11.55 2.38 -11.79
C ASP A 73 12.50 3.38 -11.11
N GLU A 74 13.67 2.92 -10.66
CA GLU A 74 14.66 3.72 -9.92
C GLU A 74 14.20 4.17 -8.52
N SER A 75 13.03 3.72 -8.06
CA SER A 75 12.56 4.02 -6.70
C SER A 75 13.52 3.48 -5.64
N VAL A 76 13.86 4.33 -4.67
CA VAL A 76 14.69 3.98 -3.51
C VAL A 76 14.00 4.32 -2.18
N PHE A 77 12.87 5.02 -2.23
CA PHE A 77 12.07 5.42 -1.08
C PHE A 77 10.64 4.91 -1.19
N ILE A 78 10.00 4.66 -0.04
CA ILE A 78 8.56 4.45 0.09
C ILE A 78 8.01 5.49 1.05
N SER A 79 7.07 6.30 0.58
CA SER A 79 6.31 7.20 1.43
C SER A 79 5.01 6.54 1.84
N ALA A 80 4.63 6.67 3.11
CA ALA A 80 3.35 6.16 3.57
C ALA A 80 2.56 7.18 4.37
N PHE A 81 1.24 7.05 4.25
CA PHE A 81 0.24 7.88 4.93
C PHE A 81 -0.74 6.93 5.62
N LYS A 82 -1.02 7.15 6.91
CA LYS A 82 -1.87 6.27 7.69
C LYS A 82 -2.89 7.05 8.50
N CYS A 83 -4.15 6.70 8.32
CA CYS A 83 -5.20 7.15 9.22
C CYS A 83 -5.24 6.23 10.45
N PRO A 84 -5.23 6.78 11.65
CA PRO A 84 -5.00 5.97 12.82
C PRO A 84 -6.35 5.46 13.40
N VAL A 85 -7.47 6.06 12.99
CA VAL A 85 -8.85 5.63 13.30
C VAL A 85 -9.30 4.48 12.40
N THR A 86 -9.24 4.65 11.07
CA THR A 86 -9.64 3.61 10.11
C THR A 86 -8.56 2.55 9.91
N LYS A 87 -7.32 2.83 10.34
CA LYS A 87 -6.11 2.06 10.06
C LYS A 87 -5.77 1.95 8.57
N LYS A 88 -6.47 2.68 7.69
CA LYS A 88 -6.20 2.75 6.25
C LYS A 88 -4.81 3.33 6.04
N ALA A 89 -4.01 2.62 5.25
CA ALA A 89 -2.69 3.06 4.84
C ALA A 89 -2.60 3.23 3.32
N PHE A 90 -1.81 4.21 2.90
CA PHE A 90 -1.46 4.50 1.51
C PHE A 90 0.05 4.49 1.41
N GLY A 91 0.59 3.87 0.37
CA GLY A 91 2.01 3.78 0.08
C GLY A 91 2.30 4.25 -1.35
N TYR A 92 3.42 4.95 -1.53
CA TYR A 92 3.92 5.42 -2.82
C TYR A 92 5.42 5.22 -2.91
N ALA A 93 5.92 4.79 -4.07
CA ALA A 93 7.34 4.60 -4.31
C ALA A 93 7.92 5.81 -5.03
N SER A 94 9.14 6.23 -4.67
CA SER A 94 9.81 7.36 -5.32
C SER A 94 11.33 7.20 -5.42
N PRO A 95 11.97 7.77 -6.46
CA PRO A 95 13.43 7.77 -6.62
C PRO A 95 14.12 8.80 -5.72
N SER A 96 13.37 9.80 -5.22
CA SER A 96 13.88 10.81 -4.30
C SER A 96 12.92 11.02 -3.15
N LYS A 97 13.39 11.65 -2.07
CA LYS A 97 12.50 12.12 -1.01
C LYS A 97 11.68 13.35 -1.41
N GLY A 98 12.00 14.00 -2.54
CA GLY A 98 11.22 15.13 -3.07
C GLY A 98 9.87 14.68 -3.63
N GLY A 99 8.95 15.64 -3.81
CA GLY A 99 7.64 15.38 -4.44
C GLY A 99 6.56 14.80 -3.51
N GLN A 100 6.79 14.78 -2.19
CA GLN A 100 5.80 14.25 -1.23
C GLN A 100 4.45 14.97 -1.26
N HIS A 101 4.45 16.24 -1.67
CA HIS A 101 3.23 17.01 -1.87
C HIS A 101 2.32 16.36 -2.94
N PHE A 102 2.85 15.74 -4.00
CA PHE A 102 2.04 15.03 -4.99
C PHE A 102 1.38 13.78 -4.39
N HIS A 103 2.12 13.02 -3.57
CA HIS A 103 1.57 11.85 -2.88
C HIS A 103 0.49 12.26 -1.87
N LEU A 104 0.74 13.31 -1.07
CA LEU A 104 -0.26 13.81 -0.13
C LEU A 104 -1.51 14.33 -0.86
N GLN A 105 -1.34 15.10 -1.93
CA GLN A 105 -2.44 15.56 -2.77
C GLN A 105 -3.28 14.38 -3.27
N THR A 106 -2.64 13.33 -3.79
CA THR A 106 -3.33 12.11 -4.24
C THR A 106 -4.13 11.44 -3.10
N VAL A 107 -3.55 11.37 -1.89
CA VAL A 107 -4.23 10.83 -0.71
C VAL A 107 -5.44 11.68 -0.32
N LEU A 108 -5.30 13.01 -0.34
CA LEU A 108 -6.39 13.92 0.00
C LEU A 108 -7.54 13.83 -1.01
N ASP A 109 -7.23 13.75 -2.31
CA ASP A 109 -8.22 13.55 -3.36
C ASP A 109 -8.95 12.22 -3.20
N ASP A 110 -8.23 11.13 -2.89
CA ASP A 110 -8.82 9.81 -2.66
C ASP A 110 -9.77 9.84 -1.45
N ILE A 111 -9.32 10.43 -0.34
CA ILE A 111 -10.11 10.59 0.90
C ILE A 111 -11.39 11.39 0.62
N GLN A 112 -11.29 12.51 -0.11
CA GLN A 112 -12.43 13.34 -0.48
C GLN A 112 -13.40 12.60 -1.41
N SER A 113 -12.90 11.83 -2.38
CA SER A 113 -13.72 11.02 -3.29
C SER A 113 -14.53 9.95 -2.56
N HIS A 114 -14.03 9.49 -1.41
CA HIS A 114 -14.69 8.55 -0.51
C HIS A 114 -15.62 9.22 0.52
N GLY A 115 -15.87 10.53 0.39
CA GLY A 115 -16.83 11.26 1.22
C GLY A 115 -16.28 11.71 2.57
N PHE A 116 -14.98 11.58 2.81
CA PHE A 116 -14.35 12.12 4.01
C PHE A 116 -13.95 13.57 3.77
N THR A 117 -14.66 14.49 4.41
CA THR A 117 -14.35 15.93 4.40
C THR A 117 -14.11 16.44 5.82
N PRO A 118 -12.95 16.14 6.43
CA PRO A 118 -12.66 16.63 7.77
C PRO A 118 -12.56 18.16 7.74
N GLU A 119 -13.28 18.84 8.63
CA GLU A 119 -13.22 20.31 8.77
C GLU A 119 -11.81 20.80 9.11
N THR A 120 -11.04 19.97 9.82
CA THR A 120 -9.64 20.17 10.15
C THR A 120 -8.90 18.85 10.04
N ILE A 121 -7.82 18.82 9.26
CA ILE A 121 -6.90 17.68 9.20
C ILE A 121 -5.59 18.10 9.85
N THR A 122 -5.14 17.34 10.84
CA THR A 122 -3.81 17.45 11.38
C THR A 122 -2.89 16.44 10.72
N PHE A 123 -1.87 16.95 10.06
CA PHE A 123 -0.82 16.18 9.41
C PHE A 123 0.36 16.03 10.37
N HIS A 124 0.66 14.78 10.74
CA HIS A 124 1.74 14.43 11.67
C HIS A 124 2.92 13.88 10.89
N ILE A 125 4.08 14.53 11.04
CA ILE A 125 5.33 14.13 10.41
C ILE A 125 6.45 14.22 11.45
N ASP A 126 7.43 13.33 11.37
CA ASP A 126 8.72 13.60 12.00
C ASP A 126 9.42 14.77 11.27
N CYS A 127 10.19 15.58 12.00
CA CYS A 127 10.81 16.86 11.60
C CYS A 127 11.75 16.78 10.39
N ALA A 128 11.21 16.45 9.22
CA ALA A 128 11.94 16.24 7.99
C ALA A 128 11.82 17.51 7.13
N THR A 129 12.96 18.07 6.70
CA THR A 129 13.04 19.24 5.81
C THR A 129 12.36 19.00 4.46
N GLU A 130 12.06 17.75 4.14
CA GLU A 130 11.35 17.32 2.95
C GLU A 130 9.88 17.80 2.89
N TYR A 131 9.31 18.22 4.04
CA TYR A 131 7.95 18.76 4.14
C TYR A 131 7.90 20.26 4.43
N THR A 132 9.05 20.96 4.37
CA THR A 132 9.13 22.41 4.55
C THR A 132 9.12 23.19 3.24
N SER A 133 8.95 22.50 2.10
CA SER A 133 8.87 23.13 0.77
C SER A 133 7.67 24.07 0.66
N GLU A 134 7.78 25.11 -0.17
CA GLU A 134 6.68 26.07 -0.36
C GLU A 134 5.44 25.43 -1.00
N GLU A 135 5.64 24.42 -1.85
CA GLU A 135 4.55 23.63 -2.44
C GLU A 135 3.78 22.87 -1.36
N MET A 136 4.49 22.24 -0.42
CA MET A 136 3.88 21.54 0.71
C MET A 136 3.11 22.51 1.62
N LYS A 137 3.71 23.67 1.95
CA LYS A 137 3.02 24.72 2.74
C LYS A 137 1.78 25.25 2.01
N THR A 138 1.84 25.37 0.69
CA THR A 138 0.71 25.83 -0.13
C THR A 138 -0.42 24.80 -0.12
N LEU A 139 -0.08 23.53 -0.31
CA LEU A 139 -1.03 22.42 -0.20
C LEU A 139 -1.70 22.37 1.19
N LEU A 140 -0.91 22.46 2.26
CA LEU A 140 -1.44 22.48 3.62
C LEU A 140 -2.39 23.66 3.86
N ARG A 141 -2.06 24.85 3.33
CA ARG A 141 -2.95 26.03 3.40
C ARG A 141 -4.24 25.83 2.61
N GLN A 142 -4.15 25.27 1.40
CA GLN A 142 -5.30 25.00 0.54
C GLN A 142 -6.31 24.05 1.21
N TYR A 143 -5.82 22.99 1.85
CA TYR A 143 -6.64 22.01 2.56
C TYR A 143 -6.91 22.38 4.03
N ARG A 144 -6.52 23.59 4.47
CA ARG A 144 -6.65 24.08 5.86
C ARG A 144 -6.10 23.09 6.89
N MET A 145 -5.01 22.43 6.54
CA MET A 145 -4.38 21.41 7.37
C MET A 145 -3.46 22.05 8.40
N ARG A 146 -3.49 21.53 9.63
CA ARG A 146 -2.51 21.85 10.65
C ARG A 146 -1.33 20.90 10.50
N HIS A 147 -0.12 21.45 10.44
CA HIS A 147 1.09 20.65 10.48
C HIS A 147 1.56 20.57 11.92
N GLU A 148 1.63 19.35 12.46
CA GLU A 148 2.19 19.09 13.78
C GLU A 148 3.45 18.23 13.60
N THR A 149 4.57 18.78 14.01
CA THR A 149 5.79 18.01 14.20
C THR A 149 5.80 17.47 15.62
N GLY A 150 6.07 16.17 15.77
CA GLY A 150 6.07 15.54 17.08
C GLY A 150 7.01 16.26 18.07
N PRO A 151 6.64 16.40 19.36
CA PRO A 151 7.58 16.88 20.36
C PRO A 151 8.80 15.97 20.39
N PRO A 152 10.02 16.50 20.59
CA PRO A 152 11.19 15.66 20.79
C PRO A 152 10.89 14.62 21.89
N TYR A 153 11.25 13.35 21.64
CA TYR A 153 11.10 12.22 22.58
C TYR A 153 9.69 11.65 22.80
N MET A 154 8.68 12.04 22.02
CA MET A 154 7.35 11.41 22.08
C MET A 154 7.25 10.23 21.12
N HIS A 155 7.73 9.05 21.54
CA HIS A 155 7.70 7.80 20.76
C HIS A 155 6.31 7.42 20.22
N GLU A 156 5.24 7.85 20.90
CA GLU A 156 3.87 7.53 20.52
C GLU A 156 3.41 8.24 19.23
N PHE A 157 4.03 9.36 18.87
CA PHE A 157 3.73 10.07 17.62
C PHE A 157 4.14 9.26 16.39
N GLN A 158 5.21 8.48 16.46
CA GLN A 158 5.68 7.67 15.33
C GLN A 158 5.27 6.20 15.41
N ALA A 159 4.80 5.74 16.57
CA ALA A 159 4.44 4.34 16.78
C ALA A 159 3.46 3.78 15.73
N GLN A 160 2.52 4.60 15.21
CA GLN A 160 1.59 4.16 14.16
C GLN A 160 2.29 3.79 12.85
N ILE A 161 3.30 4.56 12.48
CA ILE A 161 4.09 4.40 11.27
C ILE A 161 5.16 3.32 11.48
N GLU A 162 5.84 3.28 12.62
CA GLU A 162 6.81 2.22 12.92
C GLU A 162 6.19 0.82 12.82
N VAL A 163 4.96 0.68 13.34
CA VAL A 163 4.15 -0.54 13.20
C VAL A 163 3.88 -0.84 11.72
N LEU A 164 3.53 0.17 10.93
CA LEU A 164 3.30 0.02 9.49
C LEU A 164 4.56 -0.48 8.79
N TRP A 165 5.72 0.12 9.06
CA TRP A 165 6.98 -0.27 8.44
C TRP A 165 7.42 -1.67 8.79
N ARG A 166 7.29 -2.06 10.05
CA ARG A 166 7.61 -3.42 10.49
C ARG A 166 6.71 -4.44 9.79
N ASP A 167 5.41 -4.18 9.72
CA ASP A 167 4.46 -5.13 9.16
C ASP A 167 4.58 -5.19 7.62
N MET A 168 4.83 -4.05 6.96
CA MET A 168 5.21 -3.98 5.55
C MET A 168 6.45 -4.83 5.26
N GLN A 169 7.55 -4.62 5.99
CA GLN A 169 8.80 -5.35 5.74
C GLN A 169 8.62 -6.86 5.89
N LYS A 170 7.85 -7.32 6.89
CA LYS A 170 7.54 -8.74 7.07
C LYS A 170 6.81 -9.32 5.86
N ILE A 171 5.75 -8.64 5.39
CA ILE A 171 4.96 -9.10 4.24
C ILE A 171 5.81 -9.05 2.96
N MET A 172 6.51 -7.95 2.72
CA MET A 172 7.40 -7.76 1.57
C MET A 172 8.45 -8.87 1.51
N ASN A 173 9.23 -9.06 2.58
CA ASN A 173 10.31 -10.05 2.62
C ASN A 173 9.77 -11.49 2.49
N SER A 174 8.67 -11.81 3.18
CA SER A 174 8.05 -13.13 3.06
C SER A 174 7.61 -13.39 1.62
N THR A 175 6.91 -12.43 1.03
CA THR A 175 6.32 -12.58 -0.30
C THR A 175 7.39 -12.67 -1.38
N MET A 176 8.40 -11.79 -1.35
CA MET A 176 9.51 -11.85 -2.30
C MET A 176 10.27 -13.17 -2.21
N ARG A 177 10.49 -13.68 -1.00
CA ARG A 177 11.20 -14.95 -0.79
C ARG A 177 10.36 -16.18 -1.20
N THR A 178 9.06 -16.15 -0.96
CA THR A 178 8.15 -17.25 -1.34
C THR A 178 8.05 -17.41 -2.85
N TYR A 179 8.02 -16.31 -3.60
CA TYR A 179 7.84 -16.33 -5.05
C TYR A 179 9.14 -16.15 -5.85
N ASP A 180 10.29 -16.14 -5.17
CA ASP A 180 11.61 -15.87 -5.77
C ASP A 180 11.59 -14.62 -6.68
N ALA A 181 10.94 -13.56 -6.18
CA ALA A 181 10.80 -12.33 -6.95
C ALA A 181 12.15 -11.61 -7.04
N PRO A 182 12.55 -11.11 -8.21
CA PRO A 182 13.81 -10.39 -8.37
C PRO A 182 13.93 -9.19 -7.44
N LEU A 183 15.12 -8.92 -6.90
CA LEU A 183 15.31 -7.87 -5.90
C LEU A 183 14.83 -6.48 -6.35
N TYR A 184 14.97 -6.12 -7.63
CA TYR A 184 14.52 -4.82 -8.15
C TYR A 184 13.00 -4.62 -8.06
N THR A 185 12.20 -5.65 -7.77
CA THR A 185 10.74 -5.54 -7.61
C THR A 185 10.33 -5.24 -6.17
N TRP A 186 11.29 -5.01 -5.26
CA TRP A 186 11.00 -4.70 -3.86
C TRP A 186 10.03 -3.52 -3.66
N PRO A 187 10.04 -2.41 -4.45
CA PRO A 187 9.08 -1.33 -4.20
C PRO A 187 7.66 -1.79 -4.50
N LEU A 188 7.47 -2.59 -5.56
CA LEU A 188 6.16 -3.16 -5.90
C LEU A 188 5.66 -4.10 -4.81
N ALA A 189 6.54 -4.91 -4.21
CA ALA A 189 6.20 -5.78 -3.09
C ALA A 189 5.82 -4.98 -1.83
N ALA A 190 6.53 -3.89 -1.54
CA ALA A 190 6.20 -2.97 -0.45
C ALA A 190 4.83 -2.29 -0.66
N LEU A 191 4.57 -1.80 -1.88
CA LEU A 191 3.28 -1.21 -2.25
C LEU A 191 2.16 -2.23 -2.18
N HIS A 192 2.37 -3.47 -2.63
CA HIS A 192 1.39 -4.54 -2.49
C HIS A 192 1.08 -4.82 -1.01
N ALA A 193 2.09 -4.84 -0.15
CA ALA A 193 1.92 -5.02 1.29
C ALA A 193 1.07 -3.89 1.90
N ILE A 194 1.37 -2.62 1.62
CA ILE A 194 0.66 -1.46 2.19
C ILE A 194 -0.74 -1.30 1.57
N ASN A 195 -0.80 -1.16 0.26
CA ASN A 195 -2.02 -0.74 -0.43
C ASN A 195 -3.04 -1.86 -0.54
N THR A 196 -2.59 -3.11 -0.64
CA THR A 196 -3.47 -4.28 -0.77
C THR A 196 -3.58 -5.05 0.54
N VAL A 197 -2.51 -5.74 0.96
CA VAL A 197 -2.59 -6.78 2.01
C VAL A 197 -2.99 -6.19 3.37
N LEU A 198 -2.28 -5.18 3.86
CA LEU A 198 -2.54 -4.58 5.17
C LEU A 198 -3.92 -3.91 5.26
N ASN A 199 -4.46 -3.43 4.14
CA ASN A 199 -5.76 -2.79 4.11
C ASN A 199 -6.94 -3.78 4.11
N VAL A 200 -6.72 -5.04 3.73
CA VAL A 200 -7.78 -6.07 3.67
C VAL A 200 -7.67 -7.11 4.78
N MET A 201 -6.60 -7.07 5.59
CA MET A 201 -6.45 -7.94 6.75
C MET A 201 -7.23 -7.41 7.96
N PRO A 202 -7.85 -8.31 8.76
CA PRO A 202 -8.46 -7.97 10.03
C PRO A 202 -7.46 -7.29 10.98
N ASN A 203 -7.87 -6.21 11.63
CA ASN A 203 -7.02 -5.49 12.55
C ASN A 203 -7.65 -5.43 13.96
N LYS A 204 -6.94 -5.97 14.94
CA LYS A 204 -7.38 -6.05 16.35
C LYS A 204 -7.73 -4.69 16.97
N HIS A 205 -7.09 -3.61 16.52
CA HIS A 205 -7.30 -2.27 17.07
C HIS A 205 -8.60 -1.62 16.58
N ILE A 206 -9.25 -2.20 15.57
CA ILE A 206 -10.56 -1.77 15.06
C ILE A 206 -11.59 -2.89 15.18
N GLY A 207 -11.49 -3.70 16.25
CA GLY A 207 -12.49 -4.74 16.54
C GLY A 207 -12.48 -5.90 15.55
N MET A 208 -11.33 -6.21 14.95
CA MET A 208 -11.17 -7.24 13.89
C MET A 208 -11.86 -6.89 12.56
N ASP A 209 -12.31 -5.64 12.38
CA ASP A 209 -12.65 -5.13 11.06
C ASP A 209 -11.42 -4.98 10.17
N THR A 210 -11.65 -4.81 8.87
CA THR A 210 -10.58 -4.47 7.92
C THR A 210 -10.52 -2.96 7.70
N PRO A 211 -9.32 -2.39 7.48
CA PRO A 211 -9.20 -0.98 7.10
C PRO A 211 -10.00 -0.63 5.85
N HIS A 212 -10.10 -1.55 4.89
CA HIS A 212 -10.92 -1.40 3.70
C HIS A 212 -12.40 -1.20 4.05
N LEU A 213 -12.97 -2.04 4.92
CA LEU A 213 -14.36 -1.89 5.37
C LEU A 213 -14.60 -0.54 6.05
N ARG A 214 -13.70 -0.11 6.94
CA ARG A 214 -13.80 1.19 7.61
C ARG A 214 -13.66 2.38 6.65
N TYR A 215 -12.98 2.18 5.52
CA TYR A 215 -12.73 3.22 4.53
C TYR A 215 -13.85 3.32 3.48
N THR A 216 -14.27 2.20 2.91
CA THR A 216 -15.23 2.16 1.80
C THR A 216 -16.67 1.90 2.26
N GLY A 217 -16.86 1.50 3.51
CA GLY A 217 -18.14 1.01 4.03
C GLY A 217 -18.56 -0.35 3.46
N ARG A 218 -17.68 -1.03 2.70
CA ARG A 218 -17.96 -2.30 2.03
C ARG A 218 -16.90 -3.34 2.37
N HIS A 219 -17.30 -4.60 2.47
CA HIS A 219 -16.34 -5.68 2.60
C HIS A 219 -15.53 -5.83 1.31
N PHE A 220 -14.25 -6.14 1.47
CA PHE A 220 -13.39 -6.46 0.35
C PHE A 220 -13.79 -7.82 -0.23
N ASP A 221 -13.90 -7.91 -1.55
CA ASP A 221 -14.08 -9.19 -2.23
C ASP A 221 -12.74 -9.93 -2.30
N TYR A 222 -12.56 -10.93 -1.43
CA TYR A 222 -11.34 -11.73 -1.38
C TYR A 222 -11.10 -12.55 -2.66
N THR A 223 -12.11 -12.72 -3.52
CA THR A 223 -11.90 -13.31 -4.84
C THR A 223 -11.07 -12.41 -5.76
N GLU A 224 -10.87 -11.13 -5.42
CA GLU A 224 -9.97 -10.21 -6.12
C GLU A 224 -8.55 -10.23 -5.56
N LEU A 225 -8.31 -10.85 -4.40
CA LEU A 225 -6.96 -10.93 -3.84
C LEU A 225 -6.12 -11.92 -4.65
N ARG A 226 -4.97 -11.47 -5.12
CA ARG A 226 -4.00 -12.29 -5.86
C ARG A 226 -2.67 -12.32 -5.14
N PRO A 227 -1.95 -13.46 -5.14
CA PRO A 227 -0.60 -13.50 -4.62
C PRO A 227 0.34 -12.68 -5.50
N PHE A 228 1.17 -11.85 -4.88
CA PHE A 228 2.24 -11.13 -5.57
C PHE A 228 3.11 -12.06 -6.40
N TRP A 229 3.59 -11.57 -7.54
CA TRP A 229 4.45 -12.28 -8.48
C TRP A 229 3.84 -13.54 -9.12
N SER A 230 2.54 -13.77 -8.92
CA SER A 230 1.81 -14.81 -9.66
C SER A 230 1.76 -14.49 -11.16
N GLU A 231 1.72 -15.55 -11.96
CA GLU A 231 1.60 -15.43 -13.42
C GLU A 231 0.22 -14.93 -13.80
N CYS A 232 0.16 -13.94 -14.67
CA CYS A 232 -1.07 -13.44 -15.25
C CYS A 232 -0.92 -13.26 -16.75
N ASN A 233 -2.01 -13.41 -17.48
CA ASN A 233 -2.04 -13.26 -18.93
C ASN A 233 -2.85 -12.02 -19.28
N VAL A 234 -2.21 -11.03 -19.91
CA VAL A 234 -2.88 -9.83 -20.41
C VAL A 234 -3.40 -10.12 -21.80
N TRP A 235 -4.71 -9.98 -22.00
CA TRP A 235 -5.31 -10.06 -23.33
C TRP A 235 -4.80 -8.91 -24.20
N GLN A 236 -4.36 -9.23 -25.42
CA GLN A 236 -3.92 -8.22 -26.38
C GLN A 236 -5.03 -7.90 -27.38
N ASP A 237 -5.27 -6.62 -27.59
CA ASP A 237 -6.16 -6.16 -28.65
C ASP A 237 -5.68 -6.66 -30.03
N PRO A 238 -6.55 -7.27 -30.86
CA PRO A 238 -6.23 -7.65 -32.23
C PRO A 238 -5.47 -6.59 -33.03
N ALA A 239 -5.78 -5.29 -32.84
CA ALA A 239 -5.12 -4.19 -33.53
C ALA A 239 -3.67 -3.95 -33.06
N GLN A 240 -3.33 -4.36 -31.83
CA GLN A 240 -1.96 -4.29 -31.30
C GLN A 240 -1.12 -5.53 -31.67
N ARG A 241 -1.77 -6.65 -32.02
CA ARG A 241 -1.08 -7.90 -32.42
C ARG A 241 -0.34 -7.76 -33.75
N SER A 242 -0.86 -6.96 -34.69
CA SER A 242 -0.25 -6.78 -36.01
C SER A 242 1.03 -5.94 -36.02
N LYS A 243 1.28 -5.14 -34.96
CA LYS A 243 2.43 -4.22 -34.87
C LYS A 243 3.62 -4.80 -34.09
N ALA A 244 3.46 -5.92 -33.39
CA ALA A 244 4.48 -6.48 -32.48
C ALA A 244 5.52 -7.40 -33.17
N GLY A 245 5.86 -7.14 -34.44
CA GLY A 245 7.12 -7.64 -35.03
C GLY A 245 7.17 -9.10 -35.44
N ALA A 246 6.04 -9.77 -35.70
CA ALA A 246 6.12 -11.06 -36.39
C ALA A 246 6.56 -10.85 -37.84
N LYS A 247 7.61 -11.58 -38.26
CA LYS A 247 7.95 -11.76 -39.67
C LYS A 247 6.67 -12.14 -40.42
N ALA A 248 6.48 -11.58 -41.62
CA ALA A 248 5.27 -11.62 -42.44
C ALA A 248 4.72 -13.02 -42.81
N ASP A 249 5.27 -14.10 -42.24
CA ASP A 249 5.00 -15.49 -42.59
C ASP A 249 4.11 -16.23 -41.57
N THR A 250 3.90 -15.69 -40.37
CA THR A 250 2.95 -16.27 -39.41
C THR A 250 1.61 -15.56 -39.51
N SER A 251 0.64 -16.22 -40.16
CA SER A 251 -0.74 -15.71 -40.28
C SER A 251 -1.25 -15.18 -38.93
N ALA A 252 -1.99 -14.07 -38.93
CA ALA A 252 -2.52 -13.41 -37.72
C ALA A 252 -3.34 -14.33 -36.79
N LYS A 253 -3.70 -15.54 -37.25
CA LYS A 253 -4.40 -16.59 -36.49
C LYS A 253 -3.49 -17.38 -35.54
N LEU A 254 -2.18 -17.40 -35.77
CA LEU A 254 -1.18 -18.16 -34.99
C LEU A 254 -0.47 -17.33 -33.92
N GLN A 255 -0.74 -16.03 -33.83
CA GLN A 255 -0.15 -15.21 -32.78
C GLN A 255 -0.84 -15.42 -31.43
N PRO A 256 -0.07 -15.48 -30.31
CA PRO A 256 -0.66 -15.64 -28.99
C PRO A 256 -1.62 -14.48 -28.69
N LYS A 257 -2.85 -14.82 -28.29
CA LYS A 257 -3.90 -13.84 -27.98
C LYS A 257 -3.65 -13.07 -26.66
N SER A 258 -2.72 -13.56 -25.86
CA SER A 258 -2.35 -13.01 -24.57
C SER A 258 -0.84 -13.04 -24.40
N LYS A 259 -0.33 -12.06 -23.65
CA LYS A 259 1.09 -12.00 -23.27
C LYS A 259 1.23 -12.30 -21.77
N PRO A 260 2.25 -13.06 -21.35
CA PRO A 260 2.49 -13.34 -19.93
C PRO A 260 3.05 -12.10 -19.21
N TYR A 261 2.57 -11.87 -18.01
CA TYR A 261 2.95 -10.81 -17.07
C TYR A 261 3.05 -11.41 -15.66
N ARG A 262 3.59 -10.62 -14.73
CA ARG A 262 3.56 -10.90 -13.29
C ARG A 262 2.62 -9.95 -12.59
N TYR A 263 1.70 -10.46 -11.79
CA TYR A 263 0.85 -9.64 -10.94
C TYR A 263 1.70 -8.98 -9.85
N VAL A 264 1.49 -7.69 -9.60
CA VAL A 264 2.27 -6.94 -8.61
C VAL A 264 1.42 -6.12 -7.63
N GLY A 265 0.10 -6.03 -7.82
CA GLY A 265 -0.79 -5.36 -6.88
C GLY A 265 -2.12 -4.94 -7.49
N ASN A 266 -2.96 -4.28 -6.69
CA ASN A 266 -4.22 -3.69 -7.14
C ASN A 266 -4.08 -2.16 -7.22
N LEU A 267 -4.59 -1.57 -8.29
CA LEU A 267 -4.68 -0.11 -8.43
C LEU A 267 -5.98 0.39 -7.80
N THR A 268 -7.09 -0.22 -8.19
CA THR A 268 -8.45 -0.01 -7.64
C THR A 268 -9.17 -1.36 -7.59
N PRO A 269 -10.30 -1.49 -6.87
CA PRO A 269 -11.12 -2.71 -6.94
C PRO A 269 -11.42 -3.09 -8.40
N GLY A 270 -11.16 -4.35 -8.75
CA GLY A 270 -11.28 -4.85 -10.12
C GLY A 270 -10.17 -4.45 -11.11
N ASN A 271 -9.16 -3.67 -10.72
CA ASN A 271 -8.04 -3.27 -11.59
C ASN A 271 -6.69 -3.74 -11.07
N TYR A 272 -6.04 -4.60 -11.84
CA TYR A 272 -4.78 -5.23 -11.48
C TYR A 272 -3.60 -4.51 -12.11
N LEU A 273 -2.53 -4.36 -11.32
CA LEU A 273 -1.23 -3.89 -11.76
C LEU A 273 -0.36 -5.11 -12.12
N CYS A 274 0.16 -5.13 -13.34
CA CYS A 274 0.94 -6.24 -13.86
C CYS A 274 2.24 -5.74 -14.49
N LEU A 275 3.35 -6.43 -14.22
CA LEU A 275 4.68 -6.14 -14.73
C LEU A 275 5.05 -7.08 -15.87
N ASP A 276 5.48 -6.50 -16.99
CA ASP A 276 6.03 -7.25 -18.11
C ASP A 276 7.42 -7.78 -17.76
N THR A 277 7.57 -9.12 -17.73
CA THR A 277 8.85 -9.78 -17.49
C THR A 277 9.49 -10.31 -18.75
N SER A 278 8.92 -10.03 -19.93
CA SER A 278 9.53 -10.43 -21.20
C SER A 278 10.92 -9.79 -21.31
N PRO A 279 11.94 -10.53 -21.76
CA PRO A 279 13.25 -9.95 -22.01
C PRO A 279 13.09 -8.78 -22.99
N LEU A 280 13.69 -7.64 -22.66
CA LEU A 280 13.75 -6.51 -23.58
C LEU A 280 14.47 -7.01 -24.82
N SER A 281 13.78 -7.05 -25.96
CA SER A 281 14.43 -7.24 -27.26
C SER A 281 15.38 -6.05 -27.45
N HIS A 282 16.67 -6.30 -27.29
CA HIS A 282 17.73 -5.39 -27.72
C HIS A 282 17.78 -5.31 -29.23
#